data_AF-A0A7W0JLZ6-F1
#
_entry.id   AF-A0A7W0JLZ6-F1
#
_cell.length_a   1.000
_cell.length_b   1.000
_cell.length_c   1.000
_cell.angle_alpha   90.00
_cell.angle_beta   90.00
_cell.angle_gamma   90.00
#
_symmetry.space_group_name_H-M   'P 1'
#
loop_
_entity.id
_entity.type
_entity.pdbx_description
1 polymer ?
#
loop_
_entity_poly.entity_id
_entity_poly.type
_entity_poly.pdbx_seq_one_letter_code
_entity_poly.pdbx_strand_id
1 'polypeptide(L)' 'MLTRVLHISDLHFGRNVKPEPIEALARLIEEVQPELVIASGDLT' A
#
# COMPACT_ATOMS: atom_id res chain seq x y z
N MET A 1 16.04 13.30 11.96
CA MET A 1 15.25 12.11 11.58
C MET A 1 14.71 12.34 10.18
N LEU A 2 14.76 11.34 9.31
CA LEU A 2 14.22 11.40 7.95
C LEU A 2 12.86 10.69 7.98
N THR A 3 11.79 11.41 7.68
CA THR A 3 10.43 10.86 7.61
C THR A 3 10.22 10.23 6.23
N ARG A 4 9.86 8.94 6.21
CA ARG A 4 9.43 8.18 5.04
C ARG A 4 7.91 8.08 5.04
N VAL A 5 7.32 8.55 3.95
CA VAL A 5 5.89 8.46 3.70
C VAL A 5 5.68 7.51 2.53
N LEU A 6 4.82 6.51 2.70
CA LEU A 6 4.36 5.65 1.62
C LEU A 6 3.01 6.16 1.11
N HIS A 7 2.98 6.71 -0.10
CA HIS A 7 1.76 7.13 -0.77
C HIS A 7 1.38 6.09 -1.83
N ILE A 8 0.18 5.53 -1.71
CA ILE A 8 -0.37 4.54 -2.62
C ILE A 8 -1.77 4.97 -3.06
N SER A 9 -2.08 4.79 -4.35
CA SER A 9 -3.35 5.22 -4.93
C SER A 9 -4.00 4.10 -5.72
N ASP A 10 -5.32 4.15 -5.84
CA ASP A 10 -6.10 3.38 -6.82
C ASP A 10 -5.91 1.86 -6.67
N LEU A 11 -6.02 1.39 -5.43
CA LEU A 11 -5.87 -0.01 -5.05
C LEU A 11 -6.95 -0.91 -5.66
N HIS A 12 -8.14 -0.35 -5.94
CA HIS A 12 -9.29 -1.07 -6.52
C HIS A 12 -9.51 -2.44 -5.82
N PHE A 13 -9.45 -2.45 -4.48
CA PHE A 13 -9.62 -3.67 -3.70
C PHE A 13 -11.07 -4.12 -3.74
N GLY A 14 -11.33 -5.24 -4.41
CA GLY A 14 -12.69 -5.72 -4.56
C GLY A 14 -12.77 -7.20 -4.95
N ARG A 15 -13.93 -7.59 -5.49
CA ARG A 15 -14.18 -8.97 -5.88
C ARG A 15 -13.25 -9.35 -7.04
N ASN A 16 -12.56 -10.49 -6.90
CA ASN A 16 -11.57 -11.03 -7.84
C ASN A 16 -10.20 -10.35 -7.85
N VAL A 17 -9.84 -9.57 -6.82
CA VAL A 17 -8.45 -9.14 -6.67
C VAL A 17 -7.58 -10.35 -6.35
N LYS A 18 -6.56 -10.52 -7.17
CA LYS A 18 -5.45 -11.45 -6.96
C LYS A 18 -4.78 -11.17 -5.60
N PRO A 19 -4.40 -12.17 -4.79
CA PRO A 19 -3.71 -11.92 -3.53
C PRO A 19 -2.32 -11.27 -3.71
N GLU A 20 -1.67 -11.48 -4.86
CA GLU A 20 -0.27 -11.13 -5.09
C GLU A 20 0.05 -9.63 -4.91
N PRO A 21 -0.76 -8.67 -5.40
CA PRO A 21 -0.56 -7.24 -5.12
C PRO A 21 -0.67 -6.87 -3.64
N ILE A 22 -1.56 -7.52 -2.89
CA ILE A 22 -1.74 -7.26 -1.45
C ILE A 22 -0.52 -7.76 -0.68
N GLU A 23 -0.05 -8.96 -1.00
CA GLU A 23 1.16 -9.52 -0.40
C GLU A 23 2.42 -8.72 -0.76
N ALA A 24 2.52 -8.22 -1.99
CA ALA A 24 3.61 -7.36 -2.41
C ALA A 24 3.61 -6.02 -1.67
N LEU A 25 2.43 -5.43 -1.46
CA LEU A 25 2.28 -4.21 -0.67
C LEU A 25 2.68 -4.43 0.80
N ALA A 26 2.28 -5.57 1.38
CA ALA A 26 2.67 -5.93 2.74
C ALA A 26 4.20 -6.02 2.88
N ARG A 27 4.87 -6.75 1.97
CA ARG A 27 6.34 -6.84 1.94
C ARG A 27 7.00 -5.47 1.80
N LEU A 28 6.47 -4.60 0.93
CA LEU A 28 6.99 -3.25 0.74
C LEU A 28 6.89 -2.39 2.02
N ILE A 29 5.77 -2.48 2.74
CA ILE A 29 5.58 -1.76 4.00
C ILE A 29 6.57 -2.27 5.05
N GLU A 30 6.78 -3.58 5.14
CA GLU A 30 7.74 -4.20 6.05
C GLU A 30 9.19 -3.78 5.74
N GLU A 31 9.59 -3.76 4.47
CA GLU A 31 10.93 -3.38 4.03
C GLU A 31 11.22 -1.88 4.24
N VAL A 32 10.26 -1.02 3.93
CA VAL A 32 10.45 0.44 3.94
C VAL A 32 10.22 1.04 5.32
N GLN A 33 9.46 0.38 6.20
CA GLN A 33 9.11 0.87 7.54
C GLN A 33 8.65 2.34 7.52
N PRO A 34 7.63 2.74 6.72
CA PRO A 34 7.21 4.13 6.63
C PRO A 34 6.56 4.59 7.95
N GLU A 35 6.76 5.86 8.33
CA GLU A 35 6.10 6.43 9.50
C GLU A 35 4.65 6.86 9.22
N LEU A 36 4.27 6.98 7.95
CA LEU A 36 2.91 7.28 7.50
C LEU A 36 2.61 6.57 6.19
N VAL A 37 1.44 5.93 6.12
CA VAL A 37 0.87 5.41 4.87
C VAL A 37 -0.33 6.27 4.50
N ILE A 38 -0.34 6.77 3.27
CA ILE A 38 -1.46 7.50 2.68
C ILE A 38 -2.04 6.63 1.57
N ALA A 39 -3.29 6.21 1.73
CA ALA A 39 -4.04 5.51 0.71
C ALA A 39 -5.05 6.47 0.08
N SER A 40 -4.85 6.82 -1.19
CA SER A 40 -5.69 7.74 -1.97
C SER A 40 -6.39 7.04 -3.13
N GLY A 41 -7.19 7.80 -3.89
CA GLY A 41 -7.85 7.28 -5.09
C GLY A 41 -8.94 6.27 -4.75
N ASP A 42 -9.21 5.36 -5.69
CA ASP A 42 -10.24 4.33 -5.50
C ASP A 42 -9.68 3.13 -4.71
N LEU A 43 -10.29 2.86 -3.57
CA LEU A 43 -9.95 1.70 -2.75
C LEU A 43 -10.76 0.46 -3.11
N THR A 44 -11.81 0.56 -3.93
CA THR A 44 -12.86 -0.47 -4.10
C THR A 44 -13.04 -0.99 -5.51
#